data_AF-A0A127SBP3-F1
#
_entry.id   AF-A0A127SBP3-F1
#
_cell.length_a   1.000
_cell.length_b   1.000
_cell.length_c   1.000
_cell.angle_alpha   90.00
_cell.angle_beta   90.00
_cell.angle_gamma   90.00
#
_symmetry.space_group_name_H-M   'P 1'
#
loop_
_entity.id
_entity.type
_entity.pdbx_description
1 polymer ?
#
loop_
_entity_poly.entity_id
_entity_poly.type
_entity_poly.pdbx_seq_one_letter_code
_entity_poly.pdbx_strand_id
1 'polypeptide(L)' 'RQSGGRLGVALINTADNSQILYRADERFAMCSTSKVMAAAAVLKKSESEPNLLNQRVEIKKSDLVNYNP' A
#
# COMPACT_ATOMS: atom_id res chain seq x y z
N ARG A 1 -10.03 -7.74 26.05
CA ARG A 1 -8.88 -6.88 25.71
C ARG A 1 -7.61 -7.48 26.31
N GLN A 2 -7.03 -8.51 25.68
CA GLN A 2 -5.83 -9.19 26.22
C GLN A 2 -4.50 -8.57 25.73
N SER A 3 -4.47 -7.95 24.55
CA SER A 3 -3.22 -7.45 23.94
C SER A 3 -2.78 -6.04 24.36
N GLY A 4 -3.63 -5.26 25.04
CA GLY A 4 -3.35 -3.85 25.37
C GLY A 4 -3.30 -2.88 24.17
N GLY A 5 -3.36 -3.37 22.93
CA GLY A 5 -3.25 -2.57 21.71
C GLY A 5 -4.57 -2.02 21.17
N ARG A 6 -4.46 -1.24 20.07
CA ARG A 6 -5.57 -0.74 19.26
C ARG A 6 -5.68 -1.56 17.97
N LEU A 7 -6.91 -1.87 17.57
CA LEU A 7 -7.22 -2.61 16.34
C LEU A 7 -8.26 -1.81 15.53
N GLY A 8 -7.98 -1.59 14.25
CA GLY A 8 -8.95 -1.08 13.28
C GLY A 8 -9.15 -2.11 12.18
N VAL A 9 -10.40 -2.37 11.78
CA VAL A 9 -10.77 -3.35 10.75
C VAL A 9 -11.89 -2.78 9.89
N ALA A 10 -11.77 -2.95 8.57
CA ALA A 10 -12.85 -2.75 7.63
C ALA A 10 -12.93 -3.98 6.71
N LEU A 11 -14.10 -4.59 6.62
CA LEU A 11 -14.42 -5.62 5.65
C LEU A 11 -15.49 -5.06 4.72
N ILE A 12 -15.22 -5.10 3.41
CA ILE A 12 -16.08 -4.53 2.37
C ILE A 12 -16.43 -5.65 1.41
N ASN A 13 -17.71 -5.96 1.26
CA ASN A 13 -18.20 -6.82 0.20
C ASN A 13 -18.32 -6.00 -1.08
N THR A 14 -17.47 -6.26 -2.07
CA THR A 14 -17.46 -5.50 -3.33
C THR A 14 -18.61 -5.86 -4.26
N ALA A 15 -19.41 -6.89 -3.97
CA ALA A 15 -20.57 -7.25 -4.78
C ALA A 15 -21.80 -6.37 -4.49
N ASP A 16 -21.99 -5.97 -3.23
CA ASP A 16 -23.18 -5.23 -2.78
C ASP A 16 -22.86 -4.00 -1.91
N ASN A 17 -21.58 -3.70 -1.68
CA ASN A 17 -21.08 -2.64 -0.81
C ASN A 17 -21.46 -2.76 0.68
N SER A 18 -21.91 -3.93 1.14
CA SER A 18 -22.11 -4.18 2.58
C SER A 18 -20.76 -4.17 3.31
N GLN A 19 -20.77 -3.68 4.55
CA GLN A 19 -19.53 -3.46 5.32
C GLN A 19 -19.65 -3.93 6.76
N ILE A 20 -18.54 -4.46 7.29
CA ILE A 20 -18.33 -4.69 8.72
C ILE A 20 -17.15 -3.81 9.14
N LEU A 21 -17.40 -2.85 10.03
CA LEU A 21 -16.45 -1.80 10.41
C LEU A 21 -16.18 -1.82 11.91
N TYR A 22 -14.91 -1.68 12.29
CA TYR A 22 -14.47 -1.48 13.67
C TYR A 22 -13.35 -0.44 13.69
N ARG A 23 -13.61 0.75 14.25
CA ARG A 23 -12.67 1.90 14.26
C ARG A 23 -12.15 2.27 12.86
N ALA A 24 -12.99 2.14 11.84
CA ALA A 24 -12.59 2.31 10.44
C ALA A 24 -12.13 3.75 10.11
N ASP A 25 -12.66 4.75 10.81
CA ASP A 25 -12.31 6.17 10.61
C ASP A 25 -11.16 6.66 11.51
N GLU A 26 -10.64 5.79 12.39
CA GLU A 26 -9.46 6.13 13.19
C GLU A 26 -8.18 6.02 12.34
N ARG A 27 -7.23 6.92 12.59
CA ARG A 27 -5.94 6.90 11.88
C ARG A 27 -4.99 5.86 12.48
N PHE A 28 -4.36 5.10 11.59
CA PHE A 28 -3.26 4.18 11.87
C PHE A 28 -2.11 4.47 10.89
N ALA A 29 -0.86 4.16 11.29
CA ALA A 29 0.26 4.27 10.38
C ALA A 29 0.13 3.22 9.26
N MET A 30 0.30 3.63 8.00
CA MET A 30 0.21 2.71 6.87
C MET A 30 1.40 1.75 6.79
N CYS A 31 2.58 2.15 7.26
CA CYS A 31 3.79 1.35 7.11
C CYS A 31 3.96 0.88 5.64
N SER A 32 4.16 -0.41 5.41
CA SER A 32 4.29 -0.98 4.07
C SER A 32 2.97 -1.08 3.28
N THR A 33 1.79 -0.87 3.85
CA THR A 33 0.52 -0.91 3.08
C THR A 33 0.43 0.24 2.06
N SER A 34 1.13 1.35 2.33
CA SER A 34 1.28 2.49 1.41
C SER A 34 1.83 2.11 0.03
N LYS A 35 2.63 1.03 -0.06
CA LYS A 35 3.26 0.58 -1.31
C LYS A 35 2.24 0.17 -2.36
N VAL A 36 1.04 -0.29 -1.96
CA VAL A 36 -0.05 -0.62 -2.90
C VAL A 36 -0.41 0.60 -3.74
N MET A 37 -0.58 1.77 -3.10
CA MET A 37 -0.91 3.01 -3.81
C MET A 37 0.26 3.52 -4.66
N ALA A 38 1.50 3.40 -4.18
CA ALA A 38 2.68 3.78 -4.95
C ALA A 38 2.82 2.94 -6.24
N ALA A 39 2.62 1.62 -6.15
CA ALA A 39 2.62 0.73 -7.32
C ALA A 39 1.48 1.07 -8.29
N ALA A 40 0.26 1.31 -7.77
CA ALA A 40 -0.88 1.71 -8.58
C ALA A 40 -0.62 3.03 -9.35
N ALA A 41 0.05 4.00 -8.72
CA ALA A 41 0.41 5.26 -9.37
C ALA A 41 1.42 5.06 -10.53
N VAL A 42 2.42 4.18 -10.35
CA VAL A 42 3.37 3.83 -11.43
C VAL A 42 2.63 3.14 -12.58
N LEU A 43 1.74 2.20 -12.29
CA LEU A 43 0.93 1.52 -13.31
C LEU A 43 0.03 2.50 -14.05
N LYS A 44 -0.66 3.40 -13.33
CA LYS A 44 -1.49 4.44 -13.97
C LYS A 44 -0.68 5.33 -14.91
N LYS A 45 0.54 5.69 -14.51
CA LYS A 45 1.46 6.47 -15.35
C LYS A 45 1.88 5.71 -16.62
N SER A 46 2.02 4.39 -16.53
CA SER A 46 2.38 3.55 -17.68
C SER A 46 1.30 3.52 -18.77
N GLU A 47 0.04 3.84 -18.46
CA GLU A 47 -1.03 3.96 -19.47
C GLU A 47 -0.75 5.07 -20.50
N SER A 48 -0.08 6.16 -20.08
CA SER A 48 0.32 7.26 -20.97
C SER A 48 1.79 7.19 -21.41
N GLU A 49 2.59 6.33 -20.78
CA GLU A 49 4.04 6.18 -21.04
C GLU A 49 4.39 4.71 -21.33
N PRO A 50 4.27 4.24 -22.59
CA PRO A 50 4.36 2.82 -22.95
C PRO A 50 5.67 2.12 -22.56
N ASN A 51 6.77 2.87 -22.42
CA ASN A 51 8.09 2.33 -22.08
C ASN A 51 8.44 2.46 -20.59
N LEU A 52 7.57 3.06 -19.76
CA LEU A 52 7.87 3.34 -18.35
C LEU A 52 8.23 2.07 -17.57
N LEU A 53 7.49 0.97 -17.78
CA LEU A 53 7.74 -0.27 -17.06
C LEU A 53 9.04 -0.97 -17.48
N ASN A 54 9.54 -0.67 -18.68
CA ASN A 54 10.82 -1.18 -19.18
C ASN A 54 12.01 -0.27 -18.82
N GLN A 55 11.73 0.87 -18.18
CA GLN A 55 12.77 1.82 -17.79
C GLN A 55 13.67 1.20 -16.72
N ARG A 56 14.98 1.21 -16.99
CA ARG A 56 15.98 0.80 -16.00
C ARG A 56 16.13 1.89 -14.95
N VAL A 57 16.00 1.51 -13.68
CA VAL A 57 16.31 2.34 -12.53
C VAL A 57 17.65 1.87 -11.96
N GLU A 58 18.65 2.74 -11.98
CA GLU A 58 19.94 2.46 -11.35
C GLU A 58 19.76 2.42 -9.83
N ILE A 59 20.22 1.35 -9.20
CA ILE A 59 20.25 1.21 -7.74
C ILE A 59 21.71 1.15 -7.31
N LYS A 60 22.11 2.10 -6.47
CA LYS A 60 23.46 2.19 -5.91
C LYS A 60 23.50 1.52 -4.54
N LYS A 61 24.71 1.14 -4.12
CA LYS A 61 24.93 0.57 -2.77
C LYS A 61 24.45 1.51 -1.65
N SER A 62 24.53 2.82 -1.86
CA SER A 62 24.04 3.85 -0.93
C SER A 62 22.51 3.90 -0.80
N ASP A 63 21.77 3.36 -1.77
CA ASP A 63 20.30 3.39 -1.78
C ASP A 63 19.72 2.23 -0.98
N LEU A 64 20.56 1.29 -0.57
CA LEU A 64 20.17 0.12 0.22
C LEU A 64 19.86 0.53 1.66
N VAL A 65 18.74 0.01 2.18
CA VAL A 65 18.30 0.18 3.57
C VAL A 65 18.29 -1.17 4.28
N ASN A 66 17.98 -1.24 5.58
CA ASN A 66 18.08 -2.47 6.37
C ASN A 66 17.31 -3.69 5.81
N TYR A 67 16.18 -3.48 5.12
CA TYR A 67 15.37 -4.57 4.57
C TYR A 67 14.97 -4.30 3.12
N ASN A 68 15.67 -4.98 2.22
CA ASN A 68 15.61 -4.87 0.76
C ASN A 68 16.19 -6.13 0.07
N PRO A 69 15.75 -7.35 0.47
CA PRO A 69 16.15 -8.59 -0.20
C PRO A 69 15.66 -8.67 -1.65
#